data_AF-A0A6G6AV73-F1
#
_entry.id   AF-A0A6G6AV73-F1
#
_cell.length_a   1.000
_cell.length_b   1.000
_cell.length_c   1.000
_cell.angle_alpha   90.00
_cell.angle_beta   90.00
_cell.angle_gamma   90.00
#
_symmetry.space_group_name_H-M   'P 1'
#
loop_
_entity.id
_entity.type
_entity.pdbx_description
1 polymer ?
#
loop_
_entity_poly.entity_id
_entity_poly.type
_entity_poly.pdbx_seq_one_letter_code
_entity_poly.pdbx_strand_id
1 'polypeptide(L)'
;MERSKNNYHLVAPPKYTYKKEINRKVAEAGCRTRKDSVMMVETLITASPEFMNQLPPEEQKAYFTMALDFISERVGEQNILSAVVHMDERTPHMHLCFVPITPDNKLSAKTILGNQKSLSEWQTAYHERMSSRWNQLERGQSSMETKRKHVPTWLYKLGGRLDKQYGEIVSALSDINAFNAGKKRDKALELVAAWLPEVEKFSKEIGRQQAYIDSLKEQIGQEADYAGRMRDEKYEQELKVQKANQRIFELQRTNEQMGRLLSKIPPEVLEELQRTGRNKSRER
;
A
#
# COMPACT_ATOMS: atom_id res chain seq x y z
N MET A 1 -8.78 -19.92 -0.75
CA MET A 1 -8.22 -20.91 -1.69
C MET A 1 -9.14 -21.20 -2.88
N GLU A 2 -10.45 -20.97 -2.81
CA GLU A 2 -11.38 -21.40 -3.88
C GLU A 2 -11.31 -20.57 -5.19
N ARG A 3 -10.79 -19.34 -5.13
CA ARG A 3 -10.70 -18.42 -6.29
C ARG A 3 -9.35 -18.43 -7.01
N SER A 4 -8.30 -19.04 -6.45
CA SER A 4 -6.96 -19.01 -7.05
C SER A 4 -6.88 -19.66 -8.43
N LYS A 5 -7.83 -20.56 -8.74
CA LYS A 5 -8.03 -21.16 -10.08
C LYS A 5 -8.42 -20.14 -11.16
N ASN A 6 -8.90 -18.96 -10.77
CA ASN A 6 -9.28 -17.89 -11.69
C ASN A 6 -8.10 -16.96 -12.01
N ASN A 7 -6.96 -17.11 -11.34
CA ASN A 7 -5.76 -16.38 -11.67
C ASN A 7 -5.26 -16.83 -13.05
N TYR A 8 -4.71 -15.91 -13.83
CA TYR A 8 -4.22 -16.20 -15.17
C TYR A 8 -2.99 -15.38 -15.48
N HIS A 9 -2.25 -15.80 -16.50
CA HIS A 9 -1.01 -15.16 -16.91
C HIS A 9 -1.18 -14.59 -18.32
N LEU A 10 -0.87 -13.32 -18.50
CA LEU A 10 -0.69 -12.72 -19.83
C LEU A 10 0.71 -13.03 -20.36
N VAL A 11 1.71 -13.02 -19.46
CA VAL A 11 3.05 -13.57 -19.70
C VAL A 11 3.34 -14.56 -18.59
N ALA A 12 3.54 -15.83 -18.97
CA ALA A 12 3.79 -16.90 -18.02
C ALA A 12 5.08 -16.63 -17.21
N PRO A 13 5.07 -16.90 -15.90
CA PRO A 13 6.27 -16.75 -15.09
C PRO A 13 7.37 -17.73 -15.56
N PRO A 14 8.64 -17.43 -15.27
CA PRO A 14 9.74 -18.31 -15.68
C PRO A 14 9.58 -19.73 -15.13
N LYS A 15 9.92 -20.74 -15.94
CA LYS A 15 9.79 -22.17 -15.59
C LYS A 15 10.51 -22.57 -14.29
N TYR A 16 11.61 -21.90 -13.96
CA TYR A 16 12.41 -22.16 -12.76
C TYR A 16 12.16 -21.07 -11.70
N THR A 17 13.14 -20.20 -11.48
CA THR A 17 13.02 -19.07 -10.55
C THR A 17 13.25 -17.78 -11.31
N TYR A 18 12.60 -16.70 -10.85
CA TYR A 18 12.87 -15.35 -11.36
C TYR A 18 14.35 -15.04 -11.37
N LYS A 19 15.06 -15.35 -10.27
CA LYS A 19 16.51 -15.13 -10.15
C LYS A 19 17.31 -15.81 -11.26
N LYS A 20 17.00 -17.07 -11.59
CA LYS A 20 17.71 -17.80 -12.64
C LYS A 20 17.47 -17.17 -14.02
N GLU A 21 16.23 -16.81 -14.32
CA GLU A 21 15.87 -16.20 -15.60
C GLU A 21 16.43 -14.78 -15.75
N ILE A 22 16.39 -13.97 -14.70
CA ILE A 22 17.02 -12.65 -14.68
C ILE A 22 18.51 -12.76 -14.95
N ASN A 23 19.21 -13.66 -14.24
CA ASN A 23 20.65 -13.86 -14.43
C ASN A 23 20.97 -14.31 -15.86
N ARG A 24 20.12 -15.16 -16.46
CA ARG A 24 20.25 -15.57 -17.87
C ARG A 24 20.15 -14.36 -18.80
N LYS A 25 19.08 -13.57 -18.71
CA LYS A 25 18.86 -12.38 -19.56
C LYS A 25 19.99 -11.34 -19.41
N VAL A 26 20.42 -11.09 -18.18
CA VAL A 26 21.53 -10.16 -17.87
C VAL A 26 22.85 -10.64 -18.47
N ALA A 27 23.14 -11.94 -18.40
CA ALA A 27 24.33 -12.52 -19.00
C ALA A 27 24.28 -12.51 -20.53
N GLU A 28 23.14 -12.87 -21.13
CA GLU A 28 22.92 -12.83 -22.58
C GLU A 28 23.06 -11.41 -23.15
N ALA A 29 22.59 -10.39 -22.42
CA ALA A 29 22.77 -9.00 -22.79
C ALA A 29 24.20 -8.47 -22.54
N GLY A 30 25.07 -9.22 -21.85
CA GLY A 30 26.43 -8.76 -21.50
C GLY A 30 26.44 -7.62 -20.47
N CYS A 31 25.38 -7.48 -19.68
CA CYS A 31 25.26 -6.41 -18.70
C CYS A 31 26.27 -6.59 -17.55
N ARG A 32 26.90 -5.49 -17.12
CA ARG A 32 27.68 -5.46 -15.87
C ARG A 32 26.74 -5.30 -14.67
N THR A 33 26.92 -6.12 -13.64
CA THR A 33 26.14 -6.06 -12.40
C THR A 33 26.98 -5.66 -11.20
N ARG A 34 26.36 -4.96 -10.25
CA ARG A 34 26.88 -4.64 -8.92
C ARG A 34 26.02 -5.34 -7.87
N LYS A 35 26.54 -5.52 -6.65
CA LYS A 35 25.84 -6.25 -5.56
C LYS A 35 24.45 -5.70 -5.23
N ASP A 36 24.25 -4.41 -5.49
CA ASP A 36 23.03 -3.64 -5.24
C ASP A 36 22.42 -3.12 -6.56
N SER A 37 22.68 -3.81 -7.67
CA SER A 37 21.92 -3.61 -8.91
C SER A 37 20.45 -3.94 -8.67
N VAL A 38 19.56 -3.09 -9.19
CA VAL A 38 18.14 -3.43 -9.29
C VAL A 38 18.00 -4.46 -10.41
N MET A 39 17.84 -5.72 -10.01
CA MET A 39 17.79 -6.87 -10.92
C MET A 39 16.42 -7.05 -11.58
N MET A 40 15.36 -6.55 -10.95
CA MET A 40 13.98 -6.68 -11.40
C MET A 40 13.19 -5.49 -10.90
N VAL A 41 12.26 -5.01 -11.72
CA VAL A 41 11.23 -4.07 -11.33
C VAL A 41 9.90 -4.80 -11.37
N GLU A 42 9.11 -4.61 -10.33
CA GLU A 42 7.75 -5.12 -10.21
C GLU A 42 6.78 -3.94 -10.21
N THR A 43 5.79 -3.98 -11.09
CA THR A 43 4.71 -3.00 -11.15
C THR A 43 3.40 -3.65 -10.74
N LEU A 44 2.70 -2.99 -9.81
CA LEU A 44 1.33 -3.32 -9.43
C LEU A 44 0.38 -2.51 -10.31
N ILE A 45 -0.46 -3.20 -11.06
CA ILE A 45 -1.44 -2.60 -11.95
C ILE A 45 -2.83 -2.97 -11.44
N THR A 46 -3.65 -1.96 -11.12
CA THR A 46 -5.03 -2.10 -10.65
C THR A 46 -5.75 -0.77 -10.77
N ALA A 47 -7.07 -0.79 -10.63
CA ALA A 47 -7.89 0.37 -10.31
C ALA A 47 -8.66 0.14 -8.98
N SER A 48 -9.65 0.98 -8.70
CA SER A 48 -10.47 0.83 -7.49
C SER A 48 -11.23 -0.51 -7.47
N PRO A 49 -11.55 -1.06 -6.29
CA PRO A 49 -12.36 -2.26 -6.18
C PRO A 49 -13.71 -2.12 -6.90
N GLU A 50 -14.33 -0.96 -6.85
CA GLU A 50 -15.62 -0.68 -7.45
C GLU A 50 -15.54 -0.81 -8.97
N PHE A 51 -14.53 -0.20 -9.59
CA PHE A 51 -14.32 -0.28 -11.03
C PHE A 51 -13.94 -1.70 -11.47
N MET A 52 -12.92 -2.30 -10.85
CA MET A 52 -12.39 -3.58 -11.29
C MET A 52 -13.40 -4.72 -11.14
N ASN A 53 -14.20 -4.72 -10.07
CA ASN A 53 -15.20 -5.77 -9.86
C ASN A 53 -16.48 -5.56 -10.67
N GLN A 54 -16.73 -4.36 -11.21
CA GLN A 54 -17.85 -4.10 -12.11
C GLN A 54 -17.59 -4.54 -13.56
N LEU A 55 -16.33 -4.56 -13.98
CA LEU A 55 -15.97 -4.98 -15.34
C LEU A 55 -16.27 -6.47 -15.56
N PRO A 56 -16.85 -6.87 -16.71
CA PRO A 56 -16.93 -8.27 -17.08
C PRO A 56 -15.53 -8.88 -17.27
N PRO A 57 -15.36 -10.22 -17.13
CA PRO A 57 -14.05 -10.86 -17.21
C PRO A 57 -13.24 -10.53 -18.48
N GLU A 58 -13.91 -10.40 -19.63
CA GLU A 58 -13.26 -10.04 -20.89
C GLU A 58 -12.71 -8.61 -20.88
N GLU A 59 -13.42 -7.66 -20.29
CA GLU A 59 -12.96 -6.27 -20.14
C GLU A 59 -11.84 -6.17 -19.10
N GLN A 60 -11.89 -6.94 -18.01
CA GLN A 60 -10.77 -7.03 -17.07
C GLN A 60 -9.51 -7.54 -17.77
N LYS A 61 -9.65 -8.59 -18.60
CA LYS A 61 -8.53 -9.10 -19.39
C LYS A 61 -8.02 -8.04 -20.38
N ALA A 62 -8.90 -7.35 -21.09
CA ALA A 62 -8.52 -6.26 -21.98
C ALA A 62 -7.79 -5.12 -21.25
N TYR A 63 -8.22 -4.78 -20.02
CA TYR A 63 -7.56 -3.81 -19.16
C TYR A 63 -6.11 -4.21 -18.87
N PHE A 64 -5.91 -5.43 -18.39
CA PHE A 64 -4.56 -5.89 -18.07
C PHE A 64 -3.69 -6.09 -19.32
N THR A 65 -4.26 -6.50 -20.45
CA THR A 65 -3.54 -6.58 -21.73
C THR A 65 -3.07 -5.20 -22.19
N MET A 66 -3.96 -4.20 -22.21
CA MET A 66 -3.58 -2.83 -22.60
C MET A 66 -2.52 -2.24 -21.67
N ALA A 67 -2.58 -2.57 -20.37
CA ALA A 67 -1.57 -2.15 -19.41
C ALA A 67 -0.22 -2.86 -19.64
N LEU A 68 -0.23 -4.15 -19.97
CA LEU A 68 0.96 -4.90 -20.37
C LEU A 68 1.59 -4.29 -21.63
N ASP A 69 0.79 -3.98 -22.66
CA ASP A 69 1.26 -3.38 -23.90
C ASP A 69 1.93 -2.02 -23.62
N PHE A 70 1.28 -1.16 -22.83
CA PHE A 70 1.81 0.15 -22.45
C PHE A 70 3.20 0.07 -21.80
N ILE A 71 3.40 -0.90 -20.90
CA ILE A 71 4.68 -1.10 -20.22
C ILE A 71 5.70 -1.71 -21.17
N SER A 72 5.30 -2.73 -21.94
CA SER A 72 6.17 -3.44 -22.89
C SER A 72 6.74 -2.52 -23.97
N GLU A 73 5.94 -1.58 -24.50
CA GLU A 73 6.39 -0.55 -25.44
C GLU A 73 7.52 0.33 -24.88
N ARG A 74 7.53 0.58 -23.56
CA ARG A 74 8.49 1.48 -22.90
C ARG A 74 9.74 0.77 -22.39
N VAL A 75 9.57 -0.45 -21.89
CA VAL A 75 10.67 -1.22 -21.29
C VAL A 75 11.28 -2.23 -22.26
N GLY A 76 10.63 -2.50 -23.38
CA GLY A 76 10.96 -3.58 -24.31
C GLY A 76 10.26 -4.89 -23.93
N GLU A 77 9.55 -5.50 -24.87
CA GLU A 77 8.83 -6.75 -24.66
C GLU A 77 9.76 -7.89 -24.19
N GLN A 78 10.98 -7.93 -24.73
CA GLN A 78 12.01 -8.89 -24.35
C GLN A 78 12.45 -8.77 -22.89
N ASN A 79 12.20 -7.63 -22.24
CA ASN A 79 12.54 -7.40 -20.85
C ASN A 79 11.46 -7.88 -19.88
N ILE A 80 10.24 -8.15 -20.35
CA ILE A 80 9.15 -8.68 -19.53
C ILE A 80 9.51 -10.11 -19.09
N LEU A 81 9.38 -10.37 -17.79
CA LEU A 81 9.56 -11.68 -17.17
C LEU A 81 8.23 -12.40 -16.97
N SER A 82 7.21 -11.66 -16.54
CA SER A 82 5.91 -12.19 -16.19
C SER A 82 4.87 -11.08 -16.10
N ALA A 83 3.61 -11.44 -16.32
CA ALA A 83 2.45 -10.60 -16.09
C ALA A 83 1.33 -11.49 -15.54
N VAL A 84 1.24 -11.56 -14.21
CA VAL A 84 0.36 -12.46 -13.46
C VAL A 84 -0.83 -11.67 -12.93
N VAL A 85 -2.05 -12.08 -13.31
CA VAL A 85 -3.28 -11.46 -12.86
C VAL A 85 -3.88 -12.27 -11.72
N HIS A 86 -4.03 -11.61 -10.57
CA HIS A 86 -4.63 -12.16 -9.36
C HIS A 86 -6.10 -11.78 -9.27
N MET A 87 -6.94 -12.82 -9.25
CA MET A 87 -8.40 -12.76 -9.19
C MET A 87 -8.97 -13.29 -7.87
N ASP A 88 -8.08 -13.75 -6.98
CA ASP A 88 -8.39 -14.40 -5.71
C ASP A 88 -8.26 -13.48 -4.49
N GLU A 89 -7.91 -12.21 -4.72
CA GLU A 89 -7.91 -11.16 -3.72
C GLU A 89 -9.16 -10.27 -3.78
N ARG A 90 -9.19 -9.19 -2.97
CA ARG A 90 -10.34 -8.28 -2.86
C ARG A 90 -10.58 -7.47 -4.15
N THR A 91 -9.51 -7.15 -4.86
CA THR A 91 -9.55 -6.37 -6.10
C THR A 91 -8.68 -7.09 -7.13
N PRO A 92 -9.21 -7.37 -8.34
CA PRO A 92 -8.39 -7.85 -9.45
C PRO A 92 -7.19 -6.93 -9.69
N HIS A 93 -5.98 -7.49 -9.72
CA HIS A 93 -4.76 -6.73 -9.97
C HIS A 93 -3.71 -7.59 -10.67
N MET A 94 -2.77 -6.93 -11.34
CA MET A 94 -1.68 -7.58 -12.06
C MET A 94 -0.32 -7.21 -11.45
N HIS A 95 0.50 -8.23 -11.24
CA HIS A 95 1.92 -8.09 -10.99
C HIS A 95 2.68 -8.30 -12.30
N LEU A 96 3.26 -7.22 -12.82
CA LEU A 96 4.09 -7.25 -14.03
C LEU A 96 5.56 -7.04 -13.62
N CYS A 97 6.40 -8.01 -13.94
CA CYS A 97 7.81 -8.00 -13.60
C CYS A 97 8.65 -7.89 -14.86
N PHE A 98 9.69 -7.04 -14.85
CA PHE A 98 10.63 -6.91 -15.95
C PHE A 98 12.07 -6.71 -15.46
N VAL A 99 13.04 -7.08 -16.30
CA VAL A 99 14.47 -6.79 -16.07
C VAL A 99 14.78 -5.42 -16.67
N PRO A 100 15.37 -4.48 -15.93
CA PRO A 100 15.59 -3.14 -16.44
C PRO A 100 16.86 -3.05 -17.32
N ILE A 101 16.89 -3.78 -18.43
CA ILE A 101 17.98 -3.74 -19.43
C ILE A 101 17.70 -2.61 -20.42
N THR A 102 18.60 -1.66 -20.52
CA THR A 102 18.50 -0.53 -21.45
C THR A 102 18.87 -0.95 -22.88
N PRO A 103 18.50 -0.16 -23.91
CA PRO A 103 18.89 -0.42 -25.29
C PRO A 103 20.40 -0.50 -25.53
N ASP A 104 21.21 0.15 -24.69
CA ASP A 104 22.68 0.06 -24.70
C ASP A 104 23.23 -1.08 -23.83
N ASN A 105 22.41 -2.10 -23.54
CA ASN A 105 22.77 -3.31 -22.79
C ASN A 105 23.32 -3.05 -21.38
N LYS A 106 22.80 -2.05 -20.69
CA LYS A 106 23.10 -1.79 -19.27
C LYS A 106 21.93 -2.20 -18.39
N LEU A 107 22.23 -2.71 -17.20
CA LEU A 107 21.22 -2.98 -16.19
C LEU A 107 20.98 -1.71 -15.35
N SER A 108 19.94 -0.94 -15.67
CA SER A 108 19.67 0.34 -14.99
C SER A 108 18.17 0.66 -14.92
N ALA A 109 17.56 0.36 -13.77
CA ALA A 109 16.19 0.79 -13.47
C ALA A 109 16.04 2.32 -13.49
N LYS A 110 17.06 3.05 -13.05
CA LYS A 110 17.08 4.52 -13.05
C LYS A 110 16.99 5.09 -14.46
N THR A 111 17.61 4.45 -15.45
CA THR A 111 17.56 4.93 -16.84
C THR A 111 16.17 4.74 -17.44
N ILE A 112 15.50 3.62 -17.12
CA ILE A 112 14.17 3.30 -17.67
C ILE A 112 13.07 4.09 -16.95
N LEU A 113 13.09 4.10 -15.62
CA LEU A 113 12.03 4.72 -14.79
C LEU A 113 12.27 6.20 -14.53
N GLY A 114 13.52 6.67 -14.64
CA GLY A 114 13.90 8.04 -14.35
C GLY A 114 13.85 8.38 -12.86
N ASN A 115 13.26 9.54 -12.57
CA ASN A 115 13.11 10.09 -11.22
C ASN A 115 11.61 10.28 -10.88
N GLN A 116 11.32 10.96 -9.76
CA GLN A 116 9.94 11.22 -9.34
C GLN A 116 9.10 11.94 -10.42
N LYS A 117 9.69 12.89 -11.14
CA LYS A 117 9.01 13.60 -12.25
C LYS A 117 8.70 12.64 -13.39
N SER A 118 9.68 11.86 -13.83
CA SER A 118 9.48 10.85 -14.89
C SER A 118 8.41 9.83 -14.52
N LEU A 119 8.40 9.34 -13.27
CA LEU A 119 7.34 8.43 -12.79
C LEU A 119 5.96 9.11 -12.79
N SER A 120 5.89 10.40 -12.47
CA SER A 120 4.65 11.18 -12.58
C SER A 120 4.18 11.30 -14.03
N GLU A 121 5.10 11.49 -14.98
CA GLU A 121 4.79 11.52 -16.42
C GLU A 121 4.34 10.15 -16.93
N TRP A 122 4.97 9.06 -16.49
CA TRP A 122 4.52 7.69 -16.78
C TRP A 122 3.09 7.45 -16.36
N GLN A 123 2.73 7.89 -15.15
CA GLN A 123 1.38 7.79 -14.62
C GLN A 123 0.39 8.66 -15.43
N THR A 124 0.81 9.82 -15.96
CA THR A 124 -0.01 10.63 -16.89
C THR A 124 -0.28 9.87 -18.16
N ALA A 125 0.79 9.43 -18.85
CA ALA A 125 0.67 8.72 -20.11
C ALA A 125 -0.09 7.38 -19.96
N TYR A 126 0.07 6.70 -18.83
CA TYR A 126 -0.69 5.49 -18.52
C TYR A 126 -2.18 5.81 -18.41
N HIS A 127 -2.55 6.84 -17.66
CA HIS A 127 -3.95 7.27 -17.57
C HIS A 127 -4.51 7.67 -18.94
N GLU A 128 -3.78 8.43 -19.76
CA GLU A 128 -4.21 8.81 -21.12
C GLU A 128 -4.46 7.57 -21.99
N ARG A 129 -3.57 6.57 -21.95
CA ARG A 129 -3.74 5.31 -22.67
C ARG A 129 -4.99 4.57 -22.20
N MET A 130 -5.13 4.36 -20.90
CA MET A 130 -6.23 3.55 -20.34
C MET A 130 -7.59 4.26 -20.47
N SER A 131 -7.64 5.57 -20.26
CA SER A 131 -8.88 6.36 -20.33
C SER A 131 -9.45 6.50 -21.75
N SER A 132 -8.64 6.23 -22.78
CA SER A 132 -9.13 6.11 -24.16
C SER A 132 -10.21 5.02 -24.33
N ARG A 133 -10.17 3.97 -23.50
CA ARG A 133 -11.17 2.88 -23.47
C ARG A 133 -12.07 2.94 -22.23
N TRP A 134 -11.50 3.28 -21.08
CA TRP A 134 -12.24 3.39 -19.81
C TRP A 134 -12.24 4.84 -19.33
N ASN A 135 -13.05 5.68 -19.98
CA ASN A 135 -13.11 7.14 -19.78
C ASN A 135 -13.52 7.57 -18.36
N GLN A 136 -14.12 6.68 -17.57
CA GLN A 136 -14.46 6.92 -16.16
C GLN A 136 -13.25 6.87 -15.23
N LEU A 137 -12.09 6.40 -15.71
CA LEU A 137 -10.86 6.40 -14.92
C LEU A 137 -10.30 7.81 -14.83
N GLU A 138 -9.97 8.22 -13.62
CA GLU A 138 -9.29 9.48 -13.34
C GLU A 138 -7.83 9.25 -13.01
N ARG A 139 -7.01 10.25 -13.34
CA ARG A 139 -5.62 10.25 -12.97
C ARG A 139 -5.46 10.48 -11.46
N GLY A 140 -4.76 9.57 -10.80
CA GLY A 140 -4.38 9.77 -9.39
C GLY A 140 -3.54 11.04 -9.19
N GLN A 141 -3.79 11.76 -8.10
CA GLN A 141 -3.07 12.99 -7.77
C GLN A 141 -1.58 12.71 -7.55
N SER A 142 -0.72 13.63 -7.99
CA SER A 142 0.73 13.40 -7.95
C SER A 142 1.24 13.41 -6.52
N SER A 143 2.21 12.54 -6.22
CA SER A 143 2.98 12.62 -4.96
C SER A 143 3.76 13.93 -4.83
N MET A 144 4.05 14.60 -5.95
CA MET A 144 4.72 15.90 -5.94
C MET A 144 3.83 17.00 -5.36
N GLU A 145 2.50 16.86 -5.50
CA GLU A 145 1.48 17.76 -4.96
C GLU A 145 1.07 17.31 -3.56
N THR A 146 0.65 16.05 -3.44
CA THR A 146 0.08 15.49 -2.20
C THR A 146 1.11 15.21 -1.12
N LYS A 147 2.40 15.09 -1.50
CA LYS A 147 3.53 14.64 -0.66
C LYS A 147 3.30 13.29 0.04
N ARG A 148 2.31 12.54 -0.44
CA ARG A 148 1.91 11.28 0.14
C ARG A 148 3.00 10.23 -0.06
N LYS A 149 3.26 9.46 1.00
CA LYS A 149 4.07 8.25 0.93
C LYS A 149 3.18 7.01 0.78
N HIS A 150 3.75 5.99 0.13
CA HIS A 150 3.12 4.68 0.05
C HIS A 150 2.96 4.10 1.46
N VAL A 151 1.74 3.67 1.79
CA VAL A 151 1.45 2.93 3.02
C VAL A 151 1.57 1.45 2.68
N PRO A 152 2.51 0.71 3.30
CA PRO A 152 2.67 -0.71 3.02
C PRO A 152 1.37 -1.49 3.26
N THR A 153 1.11 -2.49 2.41
CA THR A 153 -0.11 -3.31 2.47
C THR A 153 -0.36 -3.92 3.86
N TRP A 154 0.70 -4.37 4.55
CA TRP A 154 0.59 -4.93 5.90
C TRP A 154 0.10 -3.89 6.92
N LEU A 155 0.59 -2.64 6.83
CA LEU A 155 0.23 -1.57 7.75
C LEU A 155 -1.22 -1.13 7.50
N TYR A 156 -1.61 -1.07 6.23
CA TYR A 156 -3.00 -0.82 5.84
C TYR A 156 -3.96 -1.89 6.38
N LYS A 157 -3.64 -3.17 6.19
CA LYS A 157 -4.45 -4.30 6.68
C LYS A 157 -4.49 -4.33 8.22
N LEU A 158 -3.37 -4.02 8.87
CA LEU A 158 -3.26 -3.94 10.32
C LEU A 158 -4.20 -2.88 10.89
N GLY A 159 -4.17 -1.65 10.36
CA GLY A 159 -5.05 -0.58 10.82
C GLY A 159 -6.53 -0.94 10.76
N GLY A 160 -6.98 -1.52 9.63
CA GLY A 160 -8.38 -1.96 9.49
C GLY A 160 -8.76 -3.10 10.44
N ARG A 161 -7.83 -4.04 10.70
CA ARG A 161 -8.08 -5.12 11.67
C ARG A 161 -8.15 -4.58 13.09
N LEU A 162 -7.23 -3.69 13.48
CA LEU A 162 -7.20 -3.09 14.80
C LEU A 162 -8.44 -2.23 15.06
N ASP A 163 -8.95 -1.53 14.05
CA ASP A 163 -10.19 -0.76 14.10
C ASP A 163 -11.42 -1.66 14.37
N LYS A 164 -11.51 -2.80 13.67
CA LYS A 164 -12.54 -3.81 13.95
C LYS A 164 -12.44 -4.36 15.37
N GLN A 165 -11.23 -4.72 15.80
CA GLN A 165 -10.99 -5.22 17.16
C GLN A 165 -11.32 -4.16 18.23
N TYR A 166 -11.04 -2.88 17.96
CA TYR A 166 -11.45 -1.78 18.81
C TYR A 166 -12.98 -1.75 18.99
N GLY A 167 -13.74 -1.90 17.90
CA GLY A 167 -15.21 -2.00 17.96
C GLY A 167 -15.68 -3.19 18.80
N GLU A 168 -15.05 -4.35 18.66
CA GLU A 168 -15.34 -5.55 19.45
C GLU A 168 -15.04 -5.33 20.95
N ILE A 169 -13.92 -4.67 21.28
CA ILE A 169 -13.55 -4.32 22.66
C ILE A 169 -14.55 -3.34 23.26
N VAL A 170 -14.91 -2.26 22.55
CA VAL A 170 -15.89 -1.26 23.03
C VAL A 170 -17.25 -1.91 23.25
N SER A 171 -17.70 -2.76 22.32
CA SER A 171 -18.94 -3.53 22.48
C SER A 171 -18.86 -4.44 23.71
N ALA A 172 -17.78 -5.21 23.87
CA ALA A 172 -17.61 -6.14 24.99
C ALA A 172 -17.58 -5.41 26.35
N LEU A 173 -16.96 -4.23 26.42
CA LEU A 173 -16.92 -3.39 27.62
C LEU A 173 -18.29 -2.78 27.96
N SER A 174 -19.04 -2.34 26.94
CA SER A 174 -20.38 -1.74 27.11
C SER A 174 -21.42 -2.76 27.57
N ASP A 175 -21.18 -4.03 27.26
CA ASP A 175 -22.03 -5.18 27.54
C ASP A 175 -21.94 -5.73 28.99
N ILE A 176 -21.02 -5.17 29.79
CA ILE A 176 -20.76 -5.57 31.17
C ILE A 176 -21.86 -4.98 32.06
N ASN A 177 -22.56 -5.86 32.78
CA ASN A 177 -23.53 -5.49 33.81
C ASN A 177 -23.32 -6.30 35.09
N ALA A 178 -23.98 -5.91 36.17
CA ALA A 178 -23.81 -6.52 37.49
C ALA A 178 -24.07 -8.05 37.51
N PHE A 179 -24.81 -8.59 36.53
CA PHE A 179 -25.20 -9.99 36.45
C PHE A 179 -24.27 -10.86 35.58
N ASN A 180 -23.39 -10.27 34.76
CA ASN A 180 -22.51 -11.00 33.83
C ASN A 180 -21.02 -10.63 33.94
N ALA A 181 -20.67 -9.87 34.99
CA ALA A 181 -19.40 -9.18 35.15
C ALA A 181 -18.15 -10.08 35.10
N GLY A 182 -18.22 -11.32 35.59
CA GLY A 182 -17.06 -12.24 35.57
C GLY A 182 -16.66 -12.65 34.15
N LYS A 183 -17.49 -13.50 33.51
CA LYS A 183 -17.17 -14.06 32.19
C LYS A 183 -16.99 -13.02 31.08
N LYS A 184 -17.75 -11.92 31.10
CA LYS A 184 -17.63 -10.86 30.09
C LYS A 184 -16.38 -10.00 30.30
N ARG A 185 -15.96 -9.77 31.54
CA ARG A 185 -14.69 -9.09 31.86
C ARG A 185 -13.49 -9.92 31.41
N ASP A 186 -13.51 -11.23 31.64
CA ASP A 186 -12.41 -12.11 31.20
C ASP A 186 -12.26 -12.10 29.68
N LYS A 187 -13.39 -12.16 28.95
CA LYS A 187 -13.40 -12.04 27.49
C LYS A 187 -12.87 -10.68 27.01
N ALA A 188 -13.25 -9.58 27.66
CA ALA A 188 -12.75 -8.25 27.33
C ALA A 188 -11.24 -8.13 27.61
N LEU A 189 -10.76 -8.70 28.71
CA LEU A 189 -9.33 -8.75 29.06
C LEU A 189 -8.53 -9.56 28.03
N GLU A 190 -9.02 -10.71 27.58
CA GLU A 190 -8.37 -11.49 26.52
C GLU A 190 -8.26 -10.72 25.20
N LEU A 191 -9.34 -10.03 24.79
CA LEU A 191 -9.33 -9.20 23.58
C LEU A 191 -8.31 -8.06 23.69
N VAL A 192 -8.28 -7.36 24.83
CA VAL A 192 -7.30 -6.28 25.08
C VAL A 192 -5.88 -6.82 25.13
N ALA A 193 -5.65 -7.97 25.79
CA ALA A 193 -4.32 -8.60 25.89
C ALA A 193 -3.73 -8.94 24.51
N ALA A 194 -4.56 -9.45 23.59
CA ALA A 194 -4.14 -9.77 22.23
C ALA A 194 -3.95 -8.52 21.35
N TRP A 195 -4.75 -7.48 21.60
CA TRP A 195 -4.77 -6.24 20.81
C TRP A 195 -3.64 -5.27 21.17
N LEU A 196 -3.31 -5.16 22.46
CA LEU A 196 -2.38 -4.15 22.99
C LEU A 196 -1.00 -4.13 22.30
N PRO A 197 -0.28 -5.26 22.13
CA PRO A 197 1.04 -5.24 21.48
C PRO A 197 1.00 -4.80 20.02
N GLU A 198 -0.10 -5.13 19.33
CA GLU A 198 -0.28 -4.79 17.93
C GLU A 198 -0.60 -3.30 17.73
N VAL A 199 -1.38 -2.71 18.64
CA VAL A 199 -1.64 -1.27 18.68
C VAL A 199 -0.37 -0.49 18.95
N GLU A 200 0.42 -0.86 19.96
CA GLU A 200 1.68 -0.16 20.26
C GLU A 200 2.62 -0.14 19.05
N LYS A 201 2.74 -1.27 18.35
CA LYS A 201 3.51 -1.38 17.11
C LYS A 201 2.93 -0.50 16.00
N PHE A 202 1.61 -0.50 15.82
CA PHE A 202 0.92 0.32 14.84
C PHE A 202 1.10 1.82 15.11
N SER A 203 0.88 2.27 16.34
CA SER A 203 1.04 3.66 16.76
C SER A 203 2.45 4.18 16.54
N LYS A 204 3.47 3.38 16.85
CA LYS A 204 4.87 3.73 16.60
C LYS A 204 5.16 3.95 15.12
N GLU A 205 4.60 3.11 14.25
CA GLU A 205 4.83 3.21 12.81
C GLU A 205 4.07 4.39 12.18
N ILE A 206 2.84 4.65 12.62
CA ILE A 206 2.07 5.84 12.22
C ILE A 206 2.76 7.12 12.70
N GLY A 207 3.26 7.15 13.94
CA GLY A 207 3.99 8.31 14.47
C GLY A 207 5.25 8.67 13.66
N ARG A 208 5.99 7.67 13.15
CA ARG A 208 7.12 7.89 12.24
C ARG A 208 6.69 8.51 10.91
N GLN A 209 5.57 8.05 10.35
CA GLN A 209 5.05 8.62 9.11
C GLN A 209 4.58 10.07 9.32
N GLN A 210 3.98 10.35 10.47
CA GLN A 210 3.52 11.69 10.85
C GLN A 210 4.66 12.70 10.97
N ALA A 211 5.71 12.39 11.75
CA ALA A 211 6.86 13.27 11.93
C ALA A 211 7.55 13.62 10.60
N TYR A 212 7.61 12.67 9.67
CA TYR A 212 8.12 12.92 8.33
C TYR A 212 7.20 13.85 7.51
N ILE A 213 5.89 13.65 7.56
CA ILE A 213 4.91 14.54 6.90
C ILE A 213 5.03 15.96 7.46
N ASP A 214 5.15 16.11 8.77
CA ASP A 214 5.28 17.41 9.41
C ASP A 214 6.60 18.11 9.03
N SER A 215 7.71 17.38 8.96
CA SER A 215 8.98 17.94 8.46
C SER A 215 8.90 18.40 7.00
N LEU A 216 8.15 17.69 6.15
CA LEU A 216 7.94 18.10 4.76
C LEU A 216 7.03 19.34 4.67
N LYS A 217 5.97 19.39 5.48
CA LYS A 217 5.09 20.56 5.55
C LYS A 217 5.83 21.79 6.04
N GLU A 218 6.75 21.64 6.98
CA GLU A 218 7.60 22.73 7.48
C GLU A 218 8.55 23.23 6.38
N GLN A 219 9.18 22.32 5.63
CA GLN A 219 10.00 22.67 4.46
C GLN A 219 9.20 23.42 3.37
N ILE A 220 7.94 23.02 3.15
CA ILE A 220 7.04 23.66 2.18
C ILE A 220 6.49 24.99 2.71
N GLY A 221 6.21 25.08 4.01
CA GLY A 221 5.75 26.32 4.65
C GLY A 221 6.78 27.44 4.49
N GLN A 222 8.07 27.09 4.51
CA GLN A 222 9.18 28.01 4.23
C GLN A 222 9.25 28.42 2.73
N GLU A 223 8.83 27.57 1.79
CA GLU A 223 8.72 27.91 0.35
C GLU A 223 7.42 28.67 -0.01
N ALA A 224 6.34 28.47 0.75
CA ALA A 224 5.01 29.00 0.47
C ALA A 224 4.80 30.45 0.93
N ASP A 225 5.67 30.98 1.79
CA ASP A 225 5.66 32.39 2.22
C ASP A 225 5.94 33.38 1.06
N TYR A 226 6.29 32.91 -0.14
CA TYR A 226 6.53 33.75 -1.32
C TYR A 226 5.33 33.91 -2.27
N ALA A 227 4.27 33.09 -2.17
CA ALA A 227 3.17 33.07 -3.15
C ALA A 227 1.80 33.35 -2.51
N GLY A 228 1.71 34.43 -1.74
CA GLY A 228 0.45 34.94 -1.20
C GLY A 228 -0.38 35.66 -2.25
N ARG A 229 -1.02 34.96 -3.19
CA ARG A 229 -2.10 35.48 -4.06
C ARG A 229 -2.71 34.35 -4.93
N MET A 230 -3.58 33.52 -4.35
CA MET A 230 -4.65 32.75 -5.02
C MET A 230 -5.45 32.04 -3.90
N ARG A 231 -6.67 32.47 -3.58
CA ARG A 231 -7.45 31.88 -2.47
C ARG A 231 -8.38 30.74 -2.91
N ASP A 232 -8.98 30.84 -4.09
CA ASP A 232 -10.02 29.89 -4.52
C ASP A 232 -9.42 28.61 -5.16
N GLU A 233 -8.46 28.75 -6.07
CA GLU A 233 -7.72 27.60 -6.63
C GLU A 233 -6.94 26.83 -5.55
N LYS A 234 -6.43 27.57 -4.54
CA LYS A 234 -5.74 26.96 -3.40
C LYS A 234 -6.71 26.13 -2.55
N TYR A 235 -7.93 26.60 -2.32
CA TYR A 235 -8.94 25.83 -1.58
C TYR A 235 -9.32 24.53 -2.30
N GLU A 236 -9.51 24.59 -3.63
CA GLU A 236 -9.78 23.37 -4.41
C GLU A 236 -8.60 22.39 -4.39
N GLN A 237 -7.38 22.90 -4.49
CA GLN A 237 -6.16 22.09 -4.36
C GLN A 237 -6.02 21.50 -2.95
N GLU A 238 -6.28 22.26 -1.90
CA GLU A 238 -6.28 21.78 -0.51
C GLU A 238 -7.32 20.68 -0.30
N LEU A 239 -8.55 20.85 -0.81
CA LEU A 239 -9.60 19.84 -0.75
C LEU A 239 -9.21 18.58 -1.54
N LYS A 240 -8.58 18.73 -2.70
CA LYS A 240 -8.04 17.62 -3.50
C LYS A 240 -6.98 16.85 -2.70
N VAL A 241 -6.00 17.54 -2.12
CA VAL A 241 -4.96 16.94 -1.28
C VAL A 241 -5.59 16.26 -0.06
N GLN A 242 -6.59 16.87 0.57
CA GLN A 242 -7.30 16.30 1.71
C GLN A 242 -8.01 15.00 1.33
N LYS A 243 -8.73 14.97 0.20
CA LYS A 243 -9.36 13.76 -0.35
C LYS A 243 -8.32 12.68 -0.68
N ALA A 244 -7.21 13.02 -1.33
CA ALA A 244 -6.16 12.05 -1.64
C ALA A 244 -5.45 11.51 -0.39
N ASN A 245 -5.41 12.30 0.69
CA ASN A 245 -4.86 11.91 1.98
C ASN A 245 -5.91 11.33 2.94
N GLN A 246 -7.16 11.18 2.52
CA GLN A 246 -8.27 10.68 3.36
C GLN A 246 -7.90 9.40 4.09
N ARG A 247 -7.25 8.44 3.41
CA ARG A 247 -6.90 7.17 4.05
C ARG A 247 -5.82 7.31 5.12
N ILE A 248 -4.87 8.22 4.94
CA ILE A 248 -3.87 8.51 5.98
C ILE A 248 -4.58 9.16 7.17
N PHE A 249 -5.50 10.09 6.92
CA PHE A 249 -6.34 10.67 7.97
C PHE A 249 -7.19 9.63 8.70
N GLU A 250 -7.75 8.65 7.99
CA GLU A 250 -8.47 7.53 8.61
C GLU A 250 -7.55 6.71 9.53
N LEU A 251 -6.34 6.36 9.08
CA LEU A 251 -5.38 5.62 9.92
C LEU A 251 -4.94 6.44 11.14
N GLN A 252 -4.74 7.74 10.99
CA GLN A 252 -4.43 8.65 12.10
C GLN A 252 -5.59 8.72 13.10
N ARG A 253 -6.82 8.88 12.61
CA ARG A 253 -8.02 8.88 13.44
C ARG A 253 -8.18 7.57 14.19
N THR A 254 -7.98 6.44 13.51
CA THR A 254 -7.97 5.11 14.12
C THR A 254 -6.90 5.06 15.22
N ASN A 255 -5.68 5.55 14.96
CA ASN A 255 -4.61 5.62 15.97
C ASN A 255 -4.98 6.50 17.18
N GLU A 256 -5.61 7.64 16.97
CA GLU A 256 -6.09 8.52 18.05
C GLU A 256 -7.16 7.84 18.91
N GLN A 257 -8.13 7.15 18.28
CA GLN A 257 -9.16 6.39 18.98
C GLN A 257 -8.55 5.29 19.85
N MET A 258 -7.53 4.60 19.33
CA MET A 258 -6.76 3.60 20.07
C MET A 258 -6.05 4.22 21.27
N GLY A 259 -5.37 5.36 21.07
CA GLY A 259 -4.70 6.09 22.14
C GLY A 259 -5.64 6.51 23.27
N ARG A 260 -6.86 6.95 22.95
CA ARG A 260 -7.89 7.29 23.96
C ARG A 260 -8.35 6.09 24.77
N LEU A 261 -8.36 4.89 24.19
CA LEU A 261 -8.67 3.68 24.94
C LEU A 261 -7.53 3.32 25.87
N LEU A 262 -6.29 3.37 25.38
CA LEU A 262 -5.09 3.12 26.19
C LEU A 262 -5.03 4.03 27.41
N SER A 263 -5.34 5.32 27.27
CA SER A 263 -5.35 6.27 28.39
C SER A 263 -6.43 6.02 29.44
N LYS A 264 -7.44 5.20 29.11
CA LYS A 264 -8.54 4.84 30.02
C LYS A 264 -8.33 3.51 30.74
N ILE A 265 -7.33 2.72 30.33
CA ILE A 265 -7.00 1.47 31.01
C ILE A 265 -6.21 1.80 32.28
N PRO A 266 -6.64 1.35 33.47
CA PRO A 266 -5.88 1.58 34.71
C PRO A 266 -4.45 1.03 34.61
N PRO A 267 -3.43 1.76 35.11
CA PRO A 267 -2.02 1.32 35.05
C PRO A 267 -1.80 -0.08 35.63
N GLU A 268 -2.53 -0.44 36.69
CA GLU A 268 -2.44 -1.74 37.36
C GLU A 268 -2.86 -2.89 36.43
N VAL A 269 -3.86 -2.66 35.59
CA VAL A 269 -4.35 -3.63 34.61
C VAL A 269 -3.35 -3.77 33.46
N LEU A 270 -2.72 -2.68 33.02
CA LEU A 270 -1.66 -2.73 32.02
C LEU A 270 -0.44 -3.52 32.52
N GLU A 271 -0.03 -3.31 33.78
CA GLU A 271 1.06 -4.06 34.41
C GLU A 271 0.75 -5.55 34.53
N GLU A 272 -0.48 -5.91 34.91
CA GLU A 272 -0.92 -7.29 35.02
C GLU A 272 -0.93 -8.01 33.66
N LEU A 273 -1.43 -7.34 32.61
CA LEU A 273 -1.42 -7.83 31.24
C LEU A 273 0.01 -8.00 30.68
N GLN A 274 0.92 -7.08 31.00
CA GLN A 274 2.32 -7.19 30.61
C GLN A 274 3.06 -8.32 31.35
N ARG A 275 2.74 -8.56 32.63
CA ARG A 275 3.30 -9.65 33.43
C ARG A 275 2.83 -11.03 32.92
N THR A 276 1.54 -11.18 32.65
CA THR A 276 0.97 -12.42 32.10
C THR A 276 1.45 -12.73 30.69
N GLY A 277 1.63 -11.71 29.84
CA GLY A 277 2.21 -11.86 28.50
C GLY A 277 3.67 -12.33 28.51
N ARG A 278 4.50 -11.78 29.42
CA ARG A 278 5.92 -12.18 29.58
C ARG A 278 6.10 -13.60 30.12
N ASN A 279 5.19 -14.07 30.96
CA ASN A 279 5.23 -15.45 31.45
C ASN A 279 4.88 -16.46 30.35
N LYS A 280 3.86 -16.18 29.51
CA LYS A 280 3.50 -17.05 28.37
C LYS A 280 4.57 -17.13 27.27
N SER A 281 5.39 -16.09 27.10
CA SER A 281 6.50 -16.10 26.13
C SER A 281 7.77 -16.80 26.62
N ARG A 282 7.88 -17.08 27.92
CA ARG A 282 9.01 -17.83 28.53
C ARG A 282 8.77 -19.34 28.58
N GLU A 283 7.53 -19.79 28.35
CA GLU A 283 7.13 -21.20 28.34
C GLU A 283 7.06 -21.81 26.92
N ARG A 284 7.45 -21.06 25.89
CA ARG A 284 7.60 -21.53 24.49
C ARG A 284 9.05 -21.48 24.07
#